data_AF-A0A1V5CGC9-F1
#
_entry.id   AF-A0A1V5CGC9-F1
#
_cell.length_a   1.000
_cell.length_b   1.000
_cell.length_c   1.000
_cell.angle_alpha   90.00
_cell.angle_beta   90.00
_cell.angle_gamma   90.00
#
_symmetry.space_group_name_H-M   'P 1'
#
loop_
_entity.id
_entity.type
_entity.pdbx_description
1 polymer ?
#
loop_
_entity_poly.entity_id
_entity_poly.type
_entity_poly.pdbx_seq_one_letter_code
_entity_poly.pdbx_strand_id
1 'polypeptide(L)'
;MTQAGINALNQIRVNRKAEKMLKSVGKEPDPSFLYSVQLALWGLDGGGLTAETSVCEFTRAMIAWRPERLMNFLMLDGDGETYDPAGWETAETPRELASAILDDIENKMMIHFPWCASAE
;
A
#
# COMPACT_ATOMS: atom_id res chain seq x y z
N MET A 1 -18.59 -8.87 11.57
CA MET A 1 -17.41 -8.53 10.75
C MET A 1 -16.45 -9.69 10.82
N THR A 2 -16.31 -10.46 9.75
CA THR A 2 -15.29 -11.51 9.65
C THR A 2 -13.92 -10.85 9.59
N GLN A 3 -13.07 -11.15 10.56
CA GLN A 3 -11.71 -10.62 10.66
C GLN A 3 -10.87 -11.25 9.53
N ALA A 4 -10.70 -10.51 8.42
CA ALA A 4 -9.88 -10.96 7.31
C ALA A 4 -8.40 -10.86 7.70
N GLY A 5 -7.70 -11.99 7.72
CA GLY A 5 -6.24 -12.00 7.92
C GLY A 5 -5.50 -11.45 6.69
N ILE A 6 -4.19 -11.18 6.83
CA ILE A 6 -3.34 -10.70 5.73
C ILE A 6 -3.49 -11.56 4.47
N ASN A 7 -3.61 -12.89 4.62
CA ASN A 7 -3.78 -13.80 3.49
C ASN A 7 -5.01 -13.46 2.62
N ALA A 8 -6.12 -13.07 3.25
CA ALA A 8 -7.34 -12.68 2.54
C ALA A 8 -7.17 -11.30 1.88
N LEU A 9 -6.57 -10.34 2.57
CA LEU A 9 -6.26 -9.03 2.00
C LEU A 9 -5.31 -9.13 0.80
N ASN A 10 -4.37 -10.07 0.84
CA ASN A 10 -3.46 -10.37 -0.27
C ASN A 10 -4.14 -11.03 -1.47
N GLN A 11 -5.41 -11.45 -1.36
CA GLN A 11 -6.20 -11.91 -2.52
C GLN A 11 -6.86 -10.76 -3.29
N ILE A 12 -6.94 -9.55 -2.72
CA ILE A 12 -7.50 -8.38 -3.40
C ILE A 12 -6.70 -8.08 -4.68
N ARG A 13 -7.39 -7.64 -5.74
CA ARG A 13 -6.82 -7.48 -7.09
C ARG A 13 -5.55 -6.64 -7.11
N VAL A 14 -5.56 -5.50 -6.40
CA VAL A 14 -4.40 -4.60 -6.30
C VAL A 14 -3.21 -5.32 -5.67
N ASN A 15 -3.41 -6.06 -4.57
CA ASN A 15 -2.34 -6.80 -3.90
C ASN A 15 -1.79 -7.93 -4.79
N ARG A 16 -2.65 -8.66 -5.49
CA ARG A 16 -2.20 -9.69 -6.46
C ARG A 16 -1.44 -9.10 -7.62
N LYS A 17 -1.79 -7.88 -8.08
CA LYS A 17 -1.00 -7.16 -9.08
C LYS A 17 0.34 -6.73 -8.51
N ALA A 18 0.36 -6.20 -7.28
CA ALA A 18 1.59 -5.79 -6.61
C ALA A 18 2.56 -6.96 -6.38
N GLU A 19 2.07 -8.14 -6.02
CA GLU A 19 2.87 -9.36 -5.91
C GLU A 19 3.59 -9.70 -7.22
N LYS A 20 2.88 -9.64 -8.35
CA LYS A 20 3.44 -9.89 -9.68
C LYS A 20 4.51 -8.86 -10.04
N MET A 21 4.26 -7.58 -9.72
CA MET A 21 5.20 -6.49 -9.97
C MET A 21 6.47 -6.61 -9.12
N LEU A 22 6.35 -7.00 -7.85
CA LEU A 22 7.51 -7.27 -7.00
C LEU A 22 8.35 -8.43 -7.56
N LYS A 23 7.71 -9.51 -7.99
CA LYS A 23 8.39 -10.66 -8.61
C LYS A 23 9.08 -10.28 -9.92
N SER A 24 8.50 -9.40 -10.73
CA SER A 24 9.11 -8.98 -12.01
C SER A 24 10.39 -8.15 -11.84
N VAL A 25 10.59 -7.53 -10.67
CA VAL A 25 11.82 -6.81 -10.30
C VAL A 25 12.77 -7.65 -9.43
N GLY A 26 12.56 -8.97 -9.37
CA GLY A 26 13.44 -9.90 -8.65
C GLY A 26 13.30 -9.86 -7.13
N LYS A 27 12.19 -9.33 -6.60
CA LYS A 27 11.88 -9.43 -5.17
C LYS A 27 11.08 -10.69 -4.87
N GLU A 28 11.23 -11.19 -3.64
CA GLU A 28 10.43 -12.27 -3.09
C GLU A 28 9.42 -11.67 -2.09
N PRO A 29 8.15 -11.49 -2.46
CA PRO A 29 7.15 -10.91 -1.57
C PRO A 29 6.90 -11.82 -0.36
N ASP A 30 6.90 -11.23 0.84
CA ASP A 30 6.55 -11.95 2.06
C ASP A 30 5.02 -11.96 2.23
N PRO A 31 4.35 -13.12 2.22
CA PRO A 31 2.89 -13.20 2.35
C PRO A 31 2.37 -12.77 3.72
N SER A 32 3.25 -12.59 4.72
CA SER A 32 2.91 -12.10 6.06
C SER A 32 2.55 -10.61 6.09
N PHE A 33 2.83 -9.88 5.00
CA PHE A 33 2.54 -8.46 4.86
C PHE A 33 1.74 -8.17 3.58
N LEU A 34 1.12 -6.98 3.50
CA LEU A 34 0.44 -6.56 2.29
C LEU A 34 1.42 -6.36 1.14
N TYR A 35 1.11 -6.96 -0.01
CA TYR A 35 1.95 -6.82 -1.21
C TYR A 35 1.97 -5.38 -1.74
N SER A 36 0.88 -4.63 -1.64
CA SER A 36 0.84 -3.21 -2.03
C SER A 36 1.82 -2.37 -1.22
N VAL A 37 1.84 -2.56 0.10
CA VAL A 37 2.76 -1.85 1.01
C VAL A 37 4.22 -2.23 0.70
N GLN A 38 4.51 -3.52 0.50
CA GLN A 38 5.84 -3.97 0.09
C GLN A 38 6.29 -3.34 -1.24
N LEU A 39 5.38 -3.18 -2.21
CA LEU A 39 5.68 -2.55 -3.49
C LEU A 39 5.92 -1.04 -3.36
N ALA A 40 5.14 -0.34 -2.53
CA ALA A 40 5.37 1.07 -2.24
C ALA A 40 6.75 1.29 -1.57
N LEU A 41 7.11 0.44 -0.61
CA LEU A 41 8.43 0.46 0.03
C LEU A 41 9.56 0.17 -0.95
N TRP A 42 9.38 -0.82 -1.84
CA TRP A 42 10.34 -1.03 -2.93
C TRP A 42 10.49 0.23 -3.78
N GLY A 43 9.39 0.91 -4.11
CA GLY A 43 9.38 2.16 -4.85
C GLY A 43 10.24 3.24 -4.20
N LEU A 44 10.10 3.41 -2.88
CA LEU A 44 10.86 4.37 -2.07
C LEU A 44 12.35 3.99 -1.90
N ASP A 45 12.65 2.73 -1.59
CA ASP A 45 14.01 2.31 -1.20
C ASP A 45 14.92 2.02 -2.41
N GLY A 46 14.36 1.70 -3.58
CA GLY A 46 15.14 1.32 -4.77
C GLY A 46 14.46 1.49 -6.12
N GLY A 47 13.15 1.78 -6.16
CA GLY A 47 12.38 2.04 -7.38
C GLY A 47 12.45 3.49 -7.88
N GLY A 48 13.14 4.38 -7.14
CA GLY A 48 13.36 5.77 -7.51
C GLY A 48 12.12 6.66 -7.36
N LEU A 49 11.18 6.28 -6.48
CA LEU A 49 10.13 7.18 -6.01
C LEU A 49 10.63 8.06 -4.87
N THR A 50 10.02 9.22 -4.74
CA THR A 50 10.30 10.19 -3.68
C THR A 50 8.97 10.66 -3.11
N ALA A 51 8.89 10.76 -1.79
CA ALA A 51 7.76 11.34 -1.07
C ALA A 51 8.29 12.10 0.15
N GLU A 52 7.42 12.84 0.83
CA GLU A 52 7.76 13.49 2.09
C GLU A 52 8.24 12.46 3.14
N THR A 53 9.09 12.91 4.05
CA THR A 53 9.64 12.07 5.13
C THR A 53 8.52 11.42 5.95
N SER A 54 7.48 12.20 6.27
CA SER A 54 6.29 11.74 7.02
C SER A 54 5.59 10.58 6.32
N VAL A 55 5.35 10.67 5.00
CA VAL A 55 4.77 9.61 4.17
C VAL A 55 5.67 8.39 4.16
N CYS A 56 6.98 8.57 3.97
CA CYS A 56 7.93 7.46 3.96
C CYS A 56 7.94 6.67 5.28
N GLU A 57 8.00 7.39 6.41
CA GLU A 57 7.94 6.78 7.75
C GLU A 57 6.60 6.09 8.01
N PHE A 58 5.51 6.71 7.59
CA PHE A 58 4.18 6.15 7.70
C PHE A 58 4.03 4.84 6.91
N THR A 59 4.44 4.82 5.64
CA THR A 59 4.43 3.60 4.80
C THR A 59 5.29 2.50 5.40
N ARG A 60 6.47 2.81 5.96
CA ARG A 60 7.32 1.83 6.66
C ARG A 60 6.64 1.25 7.89
N ALA A 61 5.94 2.07 8.66
CA ALA A 61 5.22 1.61 9.83
C ALA A 61 4.08 0.63 9.48
N MET A 62 3.46 0.77 8.31
CA MET A 62 2.33 -0.08 7.88
C MET A 62 2.68 -1.57 7.80
N ILE A 63 3.95 -1.94 7.59
CA ILE A 63 4.39 -3.35 7.59
C ILE A 63 4.14 -4.03 8.94
N ALA A 64 4.23 -3.29 10.04
CA ALA A 64 4.01 -3.83 11.39
C ALA A 64 2.54 -3.75 11.84
N TRP A 65 1.64 -3.24 10.99
CA TRP A 65 0.25 -3.06 11.37
C TRP A 65 -0.52 -4.37 11.37
N ARG A 66 -1.46 -4.47 12.30
CA ARG A 66 -2.41 -5.58 12.31
C ARG A 66 -3.38 -5.46 11.13
N PRO A 67 -3.91 -6.58 10.60
CA PRO A 67 -4.83 -6.59 9.46
C PRO A 67 -6.01 -5.63 9.62
N GLU A 68 -6.58 -5.53 10.82
CA GLU A 68 -7.76 -4.70 11.09
C GLU A 68 -7.45 -3.21 10.91
N ARG A 69 -6.23 -2.79 11.31
CA ARG A 69 -5.79 -1.42 11.15
C ARG A 69 -5.56 -1.09 9.67
N LEU A 70 -5.02 -2.04 8.91
CA LEU A 70 -4.83 -1.89 7.46
C LEU A 70 -6.17 -1.80 6.74
N MET A 71 -7.14 -2.64 7.11
CA MET A 71 -8.50 -2.58 6.56
C MET A 71 -9.16 -1.24 6.82
N ASN A 72 -9.11 -0.77 8.07
CA ASN A 72 -9.69 0.52 8.44
C ASN A 72 -9.04 1.68 7.69
N PHE A 73 -7.71 1.68 7.56
CA PHE A 73 -6.99 2.76 6.89
C PHE A 73 -7.21 2.76 5.38
N LEU A 74 -7.19 1.59 4.74
CA LEU A 74 -7.44 1.47 3.30
C LEU A 74 -8.92 1.63 2.94
N MET A 75 -9.78 1.90 3.93
CA MET A 75 -11.23 2.01 3.80
C MET A 75 -11.84 0.82 3.06
N LEU A 76 -11.39 -0.39 3.43
CA LEU A 76 -12.01 -1.61 2.97
C LEU A 76 -13.37 -1.72 3.67
N ASP A 77 -14.44 -1.38 2.94
CA ASP A 77 -15.80 -1.59 3.41
C ASP A 77 -15.99 -3.06 3.81
N GLY A 78 -16.96 -3.35 4.69
CA GLY A 78 -17.10 -4.64 5.38
C GLY A 78 -17.32 -5.89 4.50
N ASP A 79 -17.38 -5.72 3.18
CA ASP A 79 -17.35 -6.74 2.13
C ASP A 79 -15.93 -7.08 1.63
N GLY A 80 -14.91 -6.29 1.98
CA GLY A 80 -13.49 -6.59 1.76
C GLY A 80 -13.02 -6.48 0.32
N GLU A 81 -13.83 -5.88 -0.56
CA GLU A 81 -13.69 -6.04 -2.02
C GLU A 81 -12.97 -4.90 -2.75
N THR A 82 -12.83 -3.69 -2.20
CA THR A 82 -12.30 -2.57 -3.01
C THR A 82 -11.29 -1.70 -2.27
N TYR A 83 -10.06 -2.21 -2.19
CA TYR A 83 -8.90 -1.31 -2.22
C TYR A 83 -8.71 -0.89 -3.68
N ASP A 84 -8.91 0.39 -3.99
CA ASP A 84 -8.98 0.93 -5.36
C ASP A 84 -8.17 2.24 -5.51
N PRO A 85 -6.83 2.19 -5.41
CA PRO A 85 -5.99 3.38 -5.54
C PRO A 85 -5.99 3.90 -6.99
N ALA A 86 -6.26 5.18 -7.20
CA ALA A 86 -6.41 5.74 -8.54
C ALA A 86 -5.24 5.38 -9.49
N GLY A 87 -5.55 4.92 -10.71
CA GLY A 87 -4.55 4.57 -11.72
C GLY A 87 -3.93 3.17 -11.60
N TRP A 88 -4.31 2.37 -10.59
CA TRP A 88 -3.73 1.02 -10.40
C TRP A 88 -4.03 0.06 -11.55
N GLU A 89 -5.21 0.13 -12.17
CA GLU A 89 -5.62 -0.79 -13.24
C GLU A 89 -4.74 -0.63 -14.48
N THR A 90 -4.46 0.62 -14.84
CA THR A 90 -3.69 1.02 -16.02
C THR A 90 -2.18 0.99 -15.81
N ALA A 91 -1.69 0.86 -14.57
CA ALA A 91 -0.26 0.79 -14.29
C ALA A 91 0.37 -0.45 -14.96
N GLU A 92 1.29 -0.25 -15.89
CA GLU A 92 1.96 -1.32 -16.64
C GLU A 92 3.31 -1.69 -16.02
N THR A 93 3.93 -0.75 -15.31
CA THR A 93 5.23 -0.97 -14.67
C THR A 93 5.13 -1.10 -13.15
N PRO A 94 6.09 -1.80 -12.50
CA PRO A 94 6.19 -1.84 -11.05
C PRO A 94 6.26 -0.46 -10.41
N ARG A 95 6.96 0.48 -11.05
CA ARG A 95 7.12 1.86 -10.57
C ARG A 95 5.82 2.65 -10.64
N GLU A 96 5.07 2.54 -11.73
CA GLU A 96 3.74 3.18 -11.86
C GLU A 96 2.78 2.67 -10.79
N LEU A 97 2.74 1.34 -10.57
CA LEU A 97 1.85 0.78 -9.56
C LEU A 97 2.29 1.19 -8.14
N ALA A 98 3.60 1.20 -7.86
CA ALA A 98 4.14 1.69 -6.59
C ALA A 98 3.76 3.16 -6.35
N SER A 99 3.82 4.01 -7.39
CA SER A 99 3.43 5.41 -7.31
C SER A 99 1.95 5.55 -7.00
N ALA A 100 1.07 4.86 -7.73
CA ALA A 100 -0.38 4.92 -7.51
C ALA A 100 -0.77 4.51 -6.08
N ILE A 101 -0.12 3.47 -5.53
CA ILE A 101 -0.32 3.04 -4.15
C ILE A 101 0.17 4.08 -3.16
N LEU A 102 1.36 4.66 -3.39
CA LEU A 102 1.97 5.63 -2.51
C LEU A 102 1.16 6.94 -2.46
N ASP A 103 0.70 7.42 -3.62
CA ASP A 103 -0.16 8.59 -3.75
C ASP A 103 -1.48 8.39 -2.99
N ASP A 104 -2.08 7.20 -3.06
CA ASP A 104 -3.28 6.89 -2.28
C ASP A 104 -3.00 6.84 -0.77
N ILE A 105 -1.87 6.25 -0.34
CA ILE A 105 -1.46 6.26 1.07
C ILE A 105 -1.30 7.70 1.58
N GLU A 106 -0.62 8.55 0.81
CA GLU A 106 -0.43 9.96 1.13
C GLU A 106 -1.77 10.69 1.23
N ASN A 107 -2.64 10.57 0.23
CA ASN A 107 -3.96 11.17 0.24
C ASN A 107 -4.80 10.73 1.45
N LYS A 108 -4.79 9.43 1.79
CA LYS A 108 -5.48 8.92 2.98
C LYS A 108 -4.82 9.40 4.27
N MET A 109 -3.50 9.52 4.31
CA MET A 109 -2.79 10.10 5.46
C MET A 109 -3.26 11.54 5.70
N MET A 110 -3.40 12.35 4.65
CA MET A 110 -3.89 13.72 4.75
C MET A 110 -5.34 13.82 5.24
N ILE A 111 -6.19 12.89 4.80
CA ILE A 111 -7.60 12.83 5.21
C ILE A 111 -7.74 12.38 6.68
N HIS A 112 -7.02 11.34 7.09
CA HIS A 112 -7.15 10.74 8.41
C HIS A 112 -6.27 11.43 9.48
N PHE A 113 -5.17 12.04 9.08
CA PHE A 113 -4.17 12.65 9.95
C PHE A 113 -3.72 14.03 9.43
N PRO A 114 -4.62 15.01 9.30
CA PRO A 114 -4.32 16.32 8.69
C PRO A 114 -3.20 17.09 9.39
N TRP A 115 -2.91 16.79 10.66
CA TRP A 115 -1.85 17.41 11.45
C TRP A 115 -0.44 16.88 11.13
N CYS A 116 -0.31 15.75 10.42
CA CYS A 116 0.99 15.20 10.01
C CYS A 116 1.69 16.02 8.90
N ALA A 117 0.95 16.91 8.22
CA ALA A 117 1.49 17.81 7.19
C ALA A 117 1.77 19.24 7.70
N SER A 118 1.58 19.50 9.00
CA SER A 118 1.76 20.83 9.59
C SER A 118 3.00 20.93 10.51
N ALA A 119 3.93 19.98 10.41
CA ALA A 119 5.16 19.98 11.18
C ALA A 119 6.38 20.22 10.27
N GLU A 120 6.44 21.41 9.67
CA GLU A 120 7.67 22.04 9.20
C GLU A 120 7.77 23.46 9.78
#